data_AF-A0A7L2RCQ6-F1
#
_entry.id   AF-A0A7L2RCQ6-F1
#
_cell.length_a   1.000
_cell.length_b   1.000
_cell.length_c   1.000
_cell.angle_alpha   90.00
_cell.angle_beta   90.00
_cell.angle_gamma   90.00
#
_symmetry.space_group_name_H-M   'P 1'
#
loop_
_entity.id
_entity.type
_entity.pdbx_description
1 polymer ?
#
loop_
_entity_poly.entity_id
_entity_poly.type
_entity_poly.pdbx_seq_one_letter_code
_entity_poly.pdbx_strand_id
1 'polypeptide(L)'
;ADMDECSFSEFLCQHECVNGPGSYYCICPSGYNLLDDSRSCQDINECENRNFTCTPQQTCYNIPGEYKCLDPVRCEEPYLQISDNRCMCPAENPGCRDQPFTILYRVMDMVSGRSVPSDIFQMQATTRYPGAYYIFQIKSGNEGREFYMR
;
A
#
# COMPACT_ATOMS: atom_id res chain seq x y z
N ALA A 1 -18.53 9.80 43.09
CA ALA A 1 -18.41 10.18 41.68
C ALA A 1 -17.25 9.39 41.11
N ASP A 2 -17.41 8.86 39.91
CA ASP A 2 -16.36 8.14 39.18
C ASP A 2 -15.28 9.10 38.70
N MET A 3 -14.01 8.69 38.71
CA MET A 3 -12.91 9.54 38.25
C MET A 3 -12.66 9.26 36.78
N ASP A 4 -12.75 10.29 35.94
CA ASP A 4 -12.44 10.13 34.51
C ASP A 4 -10.94 10.00 34.28
N GLU A 5 -10.45 8.75 34.18
CA GLU A 5 -9.03 8.50 33.95
C GLU A 5 -8.58 8.95 32.55
N CYS A 6 -9.48 8.92 31.55
CA CYS A 6 -9.20 9.35 30.19
C CYS A 6 -8.89 10.85 30.11
N SER A 7 -9.52 11.66 30.98
CA SER A 7 -9.22 13.09 31.11
C SER A 7 -7.91 13.38 31.87
N PHE A 8 -7.33 12.37 32.55
CA PHE A 8 -6.16 12.55 33.42
C PHE A 8 -4.84 12.18 32.76
N SER A 9 -4.85 11.29 31.76
CA SER A 9 -3.64 10.82 31.08
C SER A 9 -3.90 10.42 29.62
N GLU A 10 -3.29 11.17 28.69
CA GLU A 10 -3.39 10.92 27.24
C GLU A 10 -2.64 9.66 26.78
N PHE A 11 -1.82 9.04 27.64
CA PHE A 11 -1.00 7.86 27.30
C PHE A 11 -1.59 6.54 27.82
N LEU A 12 -2.86 6.53 28.25
CA LEU A 12 -3.51 5.31 28.76
C LEU A 12 -3.79 4.28 27.67
N CYS A 13 -4.18 4.75 26.48
CA CYS A 13 -4.55 3.92 25.34
C CYS A 13 -3.72 4.33 24.12
N GLN A 14 -3.44 3.39 23.20
CA GLN A 14 -2.80 3.74 21.92
C GLN A 14 -3.72 4.58 21.03
N HIS A 15 -5.03 4.37 21.12
CA HIS A 15 -6.05 5.09 20.35
C HIS A 15 -7.12 5.68 21.27
N GLU A 16 -8.35 5.15 21.26
CA GLU A 16 -9.48 5.74 21.99
C GLU A 16 -9.54 5.21 23.43
N CYS A 17 -9.74 6.11 24.39
CA CYS A 17 -9.98 5.80 25.80
C CYS A 17 -11.43 6.07 26.13
N VAL A 18 -12.11 5.11 26.75
CA VAL A 18 -13.48 5.27 27.23
C VAL A 18 -13.53 5.10 28.73
N ASN A 19 -14.04 6.12 29.41
CA ASN A 19 -14.24 6.08 30.85
C ASN A 19 -15.40 5.15 31.21
N GLY A 20 -15.14 4.17 32.08
CA GLY A 20 -16.13 3.22 32.57
C GLY A 20 -16.30 3.35 34.09
N PRO A 21 -17.36 2.75 34.66
CA PRO A 21 -17.59 2.84 36.10
C PRO A 21 -16.49 2.09 36.88
N GLY A 22 -15.66 2.82 37.62
CA GLY A 22 -14.58 2.28 38.46
C GLY A 22 -13.27 1.97 37.72
N SER A 23 -13.20 2.19 36.40
CA SER A 23 -12.01 2.06 35.55
C SER A 23 -12.31 2.51 34.12
N TYR A 24 -11.28 2.77 33.33
CA TYR A 24 -11.36 2.95 31.88
C TYR A 24 -11.17 1.64 31.09
N TYR A 25 -11.48 1.68 29.80
CA TYR A 25 -11.11 0.67 28.82
C TYR A 25 -10.71 1.31 27.49
N CYS A 26 -9.81 0.67 26.75
CA CYS A 26 -9.31 1.16 25.48
C CYS A 26 -10.07 0.53 24.31
N ILE A 27 -10.30 1.32 23.26
CA ILE A 27 -10.94 0.88 22.02
C ILE A 27 -9.96 1.10 20.87
N CYS A 28 -9.83 0.07 20.03
CA CYS A 28 -9.07 0.13 18.79
C CYS A 28 -9.96 0.56 17.62
N PRO A 29 -9.41 1.32 16.65
CA PRO A 29 -10.14 1.65 15.43
C PRO A 29 -10.50 0.38 14.63
N SER A 30 -11.45 0.51 13.70
CA SER A 30 -11.79 -0.57 12.78
C SER A 30 -10.54 -1.08 12.03
N GLY A 31 -10.45 -2.40 11.86
CA GLY A 31 -9.26 -3.06 11.29
C GLY A 31 -8.16 -3.39 12.30
N TYR A 32 -8.38 -3.14 13.60
CA TYR A 32 -7.41 -3.45 14.66
C TYR A 32 -8.03 -4.23 15.81
N ASN A 33 -7.24 -5.12 16.41
CA ASN A 33 -7.56 -5.85 17.63
C ASN A 33 -6.82 -5.26 18.84
N LEU A 34 -7.49 -5.21 19.98
CA LEU A 34 -6.86 -4.86 21.25
C LEU A 34 -5.97 -6.01 21.72
N LEU A 35 -4.72 -5.70 22.06
CA LEU A 35 -3.75 -6.66 22.56
C LEU A 35 -4.03 -7.03 24.03
N ASP A 36 -3.36 -8.07 24.52
CA ASP A 36 -3.50 -8.59 25.89
C ASP A 36 -3.16 -7.55 26.97
N ASP A 37 -2.40 -6.50 26.61
CA ASP A 37 -2.11 -5.37 27.50
C ASP A 37 -3.31 -4.43 27.73
N SER A 38 -4.43 -4.69 27.02
CA SER A 38 -5.67 -3.90 27.05
C SER A 38 -5.50 -2.43 26.67
N ARG A 39 -4.40 -2.07 25.97
CA ARG A 39 -4.04 -0.68 25.64
C ARG A 39 -3.57 -0.50 24.21
N SER A 40 -2.84 -1.48 23.70
CA SER A 40 -2.22 -1.43 22.37
C SER A 40 -3.12 -2.09 21.33
N CYS A 41 -3.04 -1.59 20.10
CA CYS A 41 -3.83 -2.03 18.96
C CYS A 41 -2.93 -2.68 17.91
N GLN A 42 -3.23 -3.92 17.57
CA GLN A 42 -2.57 -4.66 16.50
C GLN A 42 -3.47 -4.71 15.27
N ASP A 43 -2.87 -4.42 14.12
CA ASP A 43 -3.53 -4.54 12.82
C ASP A 43 -4.05 -5.96 12.59
N ILE A 44 -5.26 -6.08 12.08
CA ILE A 44 -5.86 -7.37 11.72
C ILE A 44 -5.31 -7.74 10.36
N ASN A 45 -4.69 -8.91 10.23
CA ASN A 45 -4.31 -9.40 8.90
C ASN A 45 -5.51 -10.07 8.22
N GLU A 46 -6.27 -9.34 7.42
CA GLU A 46 -7.42 -9.92 6.73
C GLU A 46 -7.01 -10.97 5.70
N CYS A 47 -5.80 -10.88 5.12
CA CYS A 47 -5.30 -11.86 4.15
C CYS A 47 -5.03 -13.25 4.77
N GLU A 48 -4.86 -13.32 6.10
CA GLU A 48 -4.75 -14.58 6.84
C GLU A 48 -6.12 -15.08 7.34
N ASN A 49 -7.15 -14.23 7.29
CA ASN A 49 -8.46 -14.51 7.82
C ASN A 49 -9.37 -15.10 6.73
N ARG A 50 -9.89 -16.31 6.97
CA ARG A 50 -10.73 -17.04 6.00
C ARG A 50 -12.05 -16.35 5.65
N ASN A 51 -12.49 -15.36 6.44
CA ASN A 51 -13.72 -14.61 6.17
C ASN A 51 -13.52 -13.46 5.16
N PHE A 52 -12.28 -13.02 4.95
CA PHE A 52 -11.96 -11.92 4.05
C PHE A 52 -11.14 -12.46 2.89
N THR A 53 -11.83 -12.85 1.82
CA THR A 53 -11.17 -13.44 0.65
C THR A 53 -11.38 -12.54 -0.56
N CYS A 54 -10.27 -12.13 -1.18
CA CYS A 54 -10.27 -11.59 -2.52
C CYS A 54 -10.81 -12.62 -3.52
N THR A 55 -11.16 -12.19 -4.73
CA THR A 55 -11.47 -13.16 -5.80
C THR A 55 -10.25 -14.06 -6.07
N PRO A 56 -10.43 -15.31 -6.53
CA PRO A 56 -9.31 -16.24 -6.71
C PRO A 56 -8.23 -15.78 -7.70
N GLN A 57 -8.54 -14.79 -8.55
CA GLN A 57 -7.59 -14.21 -9.50
C GLN A 57 -6.83 -13.01 -8.93
N GLN A 58 -7.28 -12.44 -7.81
CA GLN A 58 -6.68 -11.28 -7.17
C GLN A 58 -5.66 -11.69 -6.11
N THR A 59 -4.68 -10.82 -5.90
CA THR A 59 -3.69 -10.96 -4.82
C THR A 59 -4.11 -10.09 -3.64
N CYS A 60 -4.14 -10.68 -2.43
CA CYS A 60 -4.45 -9.95 -1.20
C CYS A 60 -3.19 -9.28 -0.64
N TYR A 61 -3.33 -8.01 -0.27
CA TYR A 61 -2.32 -7.22 0.41
C TYR A 61 -2.90 -6.64 1.71
N ASN A 62 -2.27 -6.96 2.83
CA ASN A 62 -2.65 -6.46 4.14
C ASN A 62 -2.05 -5.06 4.37
N ILE A 63 -2.86 -4.08 4.77
CA ILE A 63 -2.41 -2.71 5.04
C ILE A 63 -2.90 -2.24 6.42
N PRO A 64 -2.24 -1.28 7.08
CA PRO A 64 -2.70 -0.83 8.40
C PRO A 64 -4.15 -0.31 8.38
N GLY A 65 -5.05 -1.04 9.05
CA GLY A 65 -6.47 -0.75 9.22
C GLY A 65 -7.40 -1.28 8.12
N GLU A 66 -6.88 -1.91 7.06
CA GLU A 66 -7.68 -2.42 5.94
C GLU A 66 -6.90 -3.48 5.13
N TYR A 67 -7.52 -4.04 4.10
CA TYR A 67 -6.83 -4.87 3.12
C TYR A 67 -7.22 -4.47 1.71
N LYS A 68 -6.37 -4.86 0.76
CA LYS A 68 -6.62 -4.59 -0.66
C LYS A 68 -6.48 -5.84 -1.50
N CYS A 69 -7.43 -5.97 -2.42
CA CYS A 69 -7.41 -6.98 -3.46
C CYS A 69 -6.93 -6.34 -4.75
N LEU A 70 -5.74 -6.71 -5.20
CA LEU A 70 -5.18 -6.20 -6.43
C LEU A 70 -5.42 -7.18 -7.57
N ASP A 71 -5.90 -6.65 -8.68
CA ASP A 71 -6.02 -7.40 -9.92
C ASP A 71 -4.63 -7.79 -10.43
N PRO A 72 -4.51 -8.96 -11.07
CA PRO A 72 -3.26 -9.38 -11.67
C PRO A 72 -2.87 -8.38 -12.75
N VAL A 73 -1.59 -8.02 -12.79
CA VAL A 73 -1.05 -7.10 -13.80
C VAL A 73 -1.37 -7.66 -15.18
N ARG A 74 -1.82 -6.79 -16.08
CA ARG A 74 -1.97 -7.11 -17.50
C ARG A 74 -1.10 -6.17 -18.30
N CYS A 75 -0.19 -6.73 -19.08
CA CYS A 75 0.64 -5.93 -19.97
C CYS A 75 -0.19 -5.44 -21.15
N GLU A 76 -0.10 -4.14 -21.46
CA GLU A 76 -0.67 -3.59 -22.68
C GLU A 76 0.24 -3.90 -23.87
N GLU A 77 -0.35 -4.17 -25.03
CA GLU A 77 0.38 -4.26 -26.30
C GLU A 77 1.25 -2.98 -26.51
N PRO A 78 2.53 -3.10 -26.92
CA PRO A 78 3.23 -4.28 -27.46
C PRO A 78 3.97 -5.15 -26.42
N TYR A 79 3.70 -4.98 -25.13
CA TYR A 79 4.42 -5.68 -24.07
C TYR A 79 3.85 -7.07 -23.79
N LEU A 80 4.75 -8.04 -23.65
CA LEU A 80 4.40 -9.41 -23.26
C LEU A 80 4.65 -9.61 -21.77
N GLN A 81 3.72 -10.30 -21.10
CA GLN A 81 3.85 -10.63 -19.69
C GLN A 81 4.84 -11.78 -19.50
N ILE A 82 5.91 -11.51 -18.75
CA ILE A 82 6.97 -12.50 -18.49
C ILE A 82 6.93 -13.05 -17.06
N SER A 83 6.26 -12.35 -16.14
CA SER A 83 5.91 -12.83 -14.79
C SER A 83 4.76 -11.98 -14.23
N ASP A 84 4.23 -12.34 -13.07
CA ASP A 84 3.09 -11.66 -12.43
C ASP A 84 3.23 -10.13 -12.40
N ASN A 85 4.43 -9.61 -12.13
CA ASN A 85 4.66 -8.16 -12.02
C ASN A 85 5.66 -7.60 -13.05
N ARG A 86 5.91 -8.29 -14.17
CA ARG A 86 6.94 -7.87 -15.12
C ARG A 86 6.49 -8.08 -16.57
N CYS A 87 6.63 -7.01 -17.36
CA CYS A 87 6.32 -6.96 -18.76
C CYS A 87 7.59 -6.69 -19.57
N MET A 88 7.72 -7.29 -20.75
CA MET A 88 8.89 -7.15 -21.63
C MET A 88 8.45 -6.76 -23.03
N CYS A 89 9.18 -5.83 -23.64
CA CYS A 89 9.01 -5.43 -25.03
C CYS A 89 10.00 -6.22 -25.90
N PRO A 90 9.55 -7.09 -26.82
CA PRO A 90 10.45 -7.85 -27.69
C PRO A 90 11.21 -6.93 -28.63
N ALA A 91 12.52 -7.13 -28.77
CA ALA A 91 13.37 -6.31 -29.65
C ALA A 91 12.96 -6.37 -31.13
N GLU A 92 12.31 -7.46 -31.54
CA GLU A 92 11.85 -7.68 -32.91
C GLU A 92 10.49 -7.02 -33.21
N ASN A 93 9.77 -6.58 -32.17
CA ASN A 93 8.50 -5.91 -32.35
C ASN A 93 8.73 -4.43 -32.73
N PRO A 94 8.26 -3.95 -33.90
CA PRO A 94 8.44 -2.56 -34.32
C PRO A 94 7.86 -1.54 -33.33
N GLY A 95 6.83 -1.92 -32.58
CA GLY A 95 6.23 -1.10 -31.54
C GLY A 95 7.14 -0.85 -30.33
N CYS A 96 8.24 -1.60 -30.20
CA CYS A 96 9.18 -1.52 -29.09
C CYS A 96 10.40 -0.63 -29.36
N ARG A 97 10.55 -0.05 -30.56
CA ARG A 97 11.78 0.62 -30.99
C ARG A 97 12.23 1.77 -30.08
N ASP A 98 11.26 2.55 -29.61
CA ASP A 98 11.47 3.72 -28.74
C ASP A 98 10.83 3.53 -27.35
N GLN A 99 10.53 2.28 -26.98
CA GLN A 99 9.86 1.94 -25.72
C GLN A 99 10.84 1.32 -24.70
N PRO A 100 10.55 1.42 -23.40
CA PRO A 100 11.29 0.66 -22.38
C PRO A 100 11.31 -0.83 -22.67
N PHE A 101 12.47 -1.48 -22.52
CA PHE A 101 12.60 -2.92 -22.78
C PHE A 101 11.85 -3.78 -21.75
N THR A 102 11.77 -3.31 -20.50
CA THR A 102 11.11 -4.00 -19.39
C THR A 102 10.34 -3.00 -18.56
N ILE A 103 9.10 -3.34 -18.20
CA ILE A 103 8.29 -2.62 -17.20
C ILE A 103 8.12 -3.52 -15.99
N LEU A 104 8.31 -2.94 -14.81
CA LEU A 104 8.26 -3.64 -13.54
C LEU A 104 7.24 -2.99 -12.63
N TYR A 105 6.20 -3.74 -12.25
CA TYR A 105 5.14 -3.26 -11.38
C TYR A 105 5.53 -3.52 -9.93
N ARG A 106 5.38 -2.50 -9.09
CA ARG A 106 5.65 -2.56 -7.65
C ARG A 106 4.56 -1.82 -6.91
N VAL A 107 3.98 -2.49 -5.92
CA VAL A 107 3.07 -1.89 -4.96
C VAL A 107 3.92 -1.32 -3.83
N MET A 108 3.59 -0.12 -3.38
CA MET A 108 4.28 0.56 -2.28
C MET A 108 3.26 1.09 -1.29
N ASP A 109 3.43 0.74 -0.03
CA ASP A 109 2.59 1.24 1.06
C ASP A 109 3.16 2.56 1.57
N MET A 110 2.44 3.66 1.35
CA MET A 110 2.82 4.96 1.88
C MET A 110 1.99 5.30 3.12
N VAL A 111 2.67 5.49 4.25
CA VAL A 111 2.04 6.00 5.47
C VAL A 111 1.85 7.52 5.31
N SER A 112 0.59 7.97 5.31
CA SER A 112 0.27 9.40 5.25
C SER A 112 0.69 10.13 6.53
N GLY A 113 1.18 11.37 6.41
CA GLY A 113 1.44 12.24 7.55
C GLY A 113 2.81 12.07 8.21
N ARG A 114 3.72 11.26 7.65
CA ARG A 114 5.13 11.23 8.08
C ARG A 114 6.02 11.97 7.08
N SER A 115 6.88 12.86 7.60
CA SER A 115 7.95 13.47 6.82
C SER A 115 9.01 12.41 6.51
N VAL A 116 9.14 12.02 5.25
CA VAL A 116 10.17 11.08 4.80
C VAL A 116 11.42 11.87 4.42
N PRO A 117 12.58 11.67 5.10
CA PRO A 117 13.77 12.49 4.91
C PRO A 117 14.61 12.11 3.67
N SER A 118 14.08 11.27 2.78
CA SER A 118 14.81 10.69 1.64
C SER A 118 13.93 10.60 0.40
N ASP A 119 14.58 10.53 -0.78
CA ASP A 119 13.92 10.20 -2.04
C ASP A 119 13.21 8.84 -1.90
N ILE A 120 11.89 8.81 -2.13
CA ILE A 120 11.08 7.60 -1.93
C ILE A 120 11.20 6.64 -3.12
N PHE A 121 11.53 7.18 -4.29
CA PHE A 121 11.90 6.42 -5.46
C PHE A 121 12.93 7.19 -6.29
N GLN A 122 13.93 6.49 -6.80
CA GLN A 122 14.87 7.01 -7.77
C GLN A 122 14.61 6.34 -9.10
N MET A 123 14.35 7.13 -10.14
CA MET A 123 14.14 6.64 -11.49
C MET A 123 15.39 6.93 -12.32
N GLN A 124 15.95 5.90 -12.94
CA GLN A 124 17.06 6.03 -13.86
C GLN A 124 16.69 5.35 -15.18
N ALA A 125 16.87 6.06 -16.28
CA ALA A 125 16.70 5.52 -17.61
C ALA A 125 17.91 5.88 -18.47
N THR A 126 18.37 4.91 -19.24
CA THR A 126 19.56 5.03 -20.08
C THR A 126 19.14 4.95 -21.53
N THR A 127 19.39 6.04 -22.28
CA THR A 127 19.10 6.08 -23.71
C THR A 127 20.28 5.51 -24.50
N ARG A 128 19.99 4.93 -25.67
CA ARG A 128 21.01 4.60 -26.67
C ARG A 128 21.35 5.79 -27.57
N TYR A 129 20.49 6.82 -27.60
CA TYR A 129 20.56 7.93 -28.56
C TYR A 129 20.73 9.29 -27.87
N PRO A 130 21.65 10.15 -28.34
CA PRO A 130 21.77 11.53 -27.85
C PRO A 130 20.48 12.31 -28.11
N GLY A 131 19.92 12.93 -27.07
CA GLY A 131 18.70 13.75 -27.18
C GLY A 131 17.37 13.05 -26.88
N ALA A 132 17.38 11.75 -26.57
CA ALA A 132 16.20 11.07 -26.05
C ALA A 132 15.92 11.51 -24.60
N TYR A 133 14.67 11.79 -24.28
CA TYR A 133 14.20 12.13 -22.94
C TYR A 133 13.09 11.14 -22.54
N TYR A 134 13.06 10.76 -21.26
CA TYR A 134 12.00 9.94 -20.70
C TYR A 134 11.03 10.83 -19.94
N ILE A 135 9.74 10.71 -20.25
CA ILE A 135 8.68 11.29 -19.43
C ILE A 135 8.14 10.16 -18.56
N PHE A 136 8.40 10.23 -17.27
CA PHE A 136 7.72 9.38 -16.30
C PHE A 136 6.40 10.04 -15.95
N GLN A 137 5.29 9.33 -16.12
CA GLN A 137 3.98 9.83 -15.73
C GLN A 137 3.36 8.90 -14.69
N ILE A 138 3.05 9.47 -13.52
CA ILE A 138 2.12 8.85 -12.58
C ILE A 138 0.73 9.06 -13.16
N LYS A 139 0.12 7.99 -13.69
CA LYS A 139 -1.17 8.08 -14.40
C LYS A 139 -2.35 8.18 -13.45
N SER A 140 -2.20 7.67 -12.24
CA SER A 140 -3.17 7.83 -11.17
C SER A 140 -2.47 7.85 -9.82
N GLY A 141 -3.05 8.64 -8.93
CA GLY A 141 -2.72 8.73 -7.52
C GLY A 141 -3.90 9.45 -6.89
N ASN A 142 -4.52 8.78 -5.91
CA ASN A 142 -5.63 9.27 -5.08
C ASN A 142 -7.06 8.83 -5.42
N GLU A 143 -7.27 7.59 -5.86
CA GLU A 143 -8.52 6.86 -5.57
C GLU A 143 -8.31 5.66 -4.61
N GLY A 144 -7.14 5.61 -3.94
CA GLY A 144 -6.83 4.55 -2.97
C GLY A 144 -5.38 4.44 -2.49
N ARG A 145 -4.55 5.49 -2.52
CA ARG A 145 -3.12 5.44 -2.10
C ARG A 145 -2.16 4.59 -2.95
N GLU A 146 -2.56 4.16 -4.15
CA GLU A 146 -1.68 3.46 -5.11
C GLU A 146 -1.16 4.39 -6.19
N PHE A 147 0.05 4.09 -6.68
CA PHE A 147 0.71 4.83 -7.76
C PHE A 147 1.01 3.88 -8.92
N TYR A 148 0.49 4.21 -10.10
CA TYR A 148 0.79 3.48 -11.33
C TYR A 148 1.73 4.32 -12.20
N MET A 149 2.88 3.76 -12.54
CA MET A 149 3.90 4.40 -13.38
C MET A 149 3.99 3.66 -14.71
N ARG A 150 3.96 4.41 -15.80
CA ARG A 150 4.20 3.92 -17.17
C ARG A 150 5.41 4.63 -17.75
#